data_AF-A0A3A1XWA4-F1
#
_entry.id   AF-A0A3A1XWA4-F1
#
_cell.length_a   1.000
_cell.length_b   1.000
_cell.length_c   1.000
_cell.angle_alpha   90.00
_cell.angle_beta   90.00
_cell.angle_gamma   90.00
#
_symmetry.space_group_name_H-M   'P 1'
#
loop_
_entity.id
_entity.type
_entity.pdbx_description
1 polymer ?
#
loop_
_entity_poly.entity_id
_entity_poly.type
_entity_poly.pdbx_seq_one_letter_code
_entity_poly.pdbx_strand_id
1 'polypeptide(L)'
;MIVNNIRDIDFGILQEFANDVRVTDMVVSESGRVWVDCGQGLKERATRVPLNNPALLREYAVWLCAQLGKRLDDACPIADASSTSGIRIHAVLAP
;
A
#
# COMPACT_ATOMS: atom_id res chain seq x y z
N MET A 1 7.55 -23.29 -18.44
CA MET A 1 6.88 -23.02 -17.15
C MET A 1 6.94 -21.51 -16.95
N ILE A 2 5.93 -20.78 -17.40
CA ILE A 2 5.85 -19.34 -17.14
C ILE A 2 5.45 -19.22 -15.69
N VAL A 3 6.37 -18.77 -14.84
CA VAL A 3 6.03 -18.35 -13.48
C VAL A 3 5.25 -17.05 -13.66
N ASN A 4 3.94 -17.16 -13.87
CA ASN A 4 3.06 -16.00 -13.80
C ASN A 4 3.15 -15.51 -12.36
N ASN A 5 4.00 -14.51 -12.14
CA ASN A 5 4.09 -13.80 -10.88
C ASN A 5 2.82 -12.94 -10.78
N ILE A 6 1.70 -13.57 -10.44
CA ILE A 6 0.48 -12.86 -10.08
C ILE A 6 0.86 -12.11 -8.81
N ARG A 7 1.12 -10.80 -8.91
CA ARG A 7 0.95 -9.98 -7.73
C ARG A 7 -0.54 -10.01 -7.44
N ASP A 8 -0.93 -10.71 -6.38
CA ASP A 8 -2.34 -10.89 -5.98
C ASP A 8 -3.00 -9.58 -5.52
N ILE A 9 -2.24 -8.48 -5.53
CA ILE A 9 -2.67 -7.15 -5.14
C ILE A 9 -2.29 -6.18 -6.27
N ASP A 10 -3.28 -5.40 -6.71
CA ASP A 10 -3.07 -4.17 -7.46
C ASP A 10 -2.74 -3.05 -6.46
N PHE A 11 -1.59 -2.39 -6.64
CA PHE A 11 -1.17 -1.28 -5.79
C PHE A 11 -1.58 0.09 -6.36
N GLY A 12 -2.25 0.15 -7.51
CA GLY A 12 -2.78 1.40 -8.07
C GLY A 12 -1.75 2.54 -8.11
N ILE A 13 -1.96 3.57 -7.30
CA ILE A 13 -1.09 4.75 -7.21
C ILE A 13 0.38 4.38 -6.89
N LEU A 14 0.62 3.33 -6.11
CA LEU A 14 1.96 2.87 -5.76
C LEU A 14 2.49 1.75 -6.66
N GLN A 15 1.75 1.38 -7.71
CA GLN A 15 2.12 0.27 -8.60
C GLN A 15 3.49 0.48 -9.27
N GLU A 16 3.88 1.72 -9.55
CA GLU A 16 5.18 2.01 -10.14
C GLU A 16 6.35 1.63 -9.23
N PHE A 17 6.20 1.77 -7.91
CA PHE A 17 7.21 1.34 -6.94
C PHE A 17 7.12 -0.17 -6.71
N ALA A 18 5.90 -0.71 -6.57
CA ALA A 18 5.69 -2.14 -6.40
C ALA A 18 6.27 -2.97 -7.55
N ASN A 19 6.41 -2.38 -8.74
CA ASN A 19 7.02 -3.01 -9.91
C ASN A 19 8.53 -3.25 -9.77
N ASP A 20 9.25 -2.45 -8.99
CA ASP A 20 10.69 -2.64 -8.75
C ASP A 20 10.90 -3.79 -7.76
N VAL A 21 11.54 -4.86 -8.23
CA VAL A 21 11.80 -6.09 -7.45
C VAL A 21 12.71 -5.87 -6.25
N ARG A 22 13.38 -4.71 -6.15
CA ARG A 22 14.22 -4.36 -5.00
C ARG A 22 13.40 -3.76 -3.86
N VAL A 23 12.18 -3.28 -4.12
CA VAL A 23 11.35 -2.66 -3.08
C VAL A 23 10.96 -3.69 -2.04
N THR A 24 11.28 -3.39 -0.79
CA THR A 24 10.93 -4.22 0.37
C THR A 24 9.72 -3.66 1.10
N ASP A 25 9.64 -2.33 1.21
CA ASP A 25 8.64 -1.64 2.02
C ASP A 25 8.17 -0.36 1.34
N MET A 26 6.88 -0.07 1.48
CA MET A 26 6.26 1.20 1.09
C MET A 26 5.47 1.74 2.27
N VAL A 27 5.70 3.00 2.62
CA VAL A 27 5.02 3.68 3.73
C VAL A 27 4.37 4.95 3.20
N VAL A 28 3.12 5.19 3.58
CA VAL A 28 2.40 6.43 3.30
C VAL A 28 2.04 7.11 4.61
N SER A 29 2.41 8.37 4.79
CA SER A 29 2.02 9.15 5.99
C SER A 29 0.60 9.69 5.85
N GLU A 30 0.07 10.18 6.97
CA GLU A 30 -1.19 10.91 7.06
C GLU A 30 -1.26 12.14 6.13
N SER A 31 -0.11 12.77 5.87
CA SER A 31 0.02 13.88 4.92
C SER A 31 0.16 13.46 3.45
N GLY A 32 0.13 12.15 3.16
CA GLY A 32 0.23 11.62 1.81
C GLY A 32 1.66 11.55 1.24
N ARG A 33 2.69 11.76 2.06
CA ARG A 33 4.08 11.52 1.65
C ARG A 33 4.34 10.03 1.55
N VAL A 34 5.17 9.64 0.60
CA VAL A 34 5.47 8.24 0.31
C VAL A 34 6.95 7.98 0.52
N TRP A 35 7.28 6.93 1.26
CA TRP A 35 8.63 6.43 1.43
C TRP A 35 8.73 5.01 0.91
N VAL A 36 9.84 4.71 0.25
CA VAL A 36 10.12 3.40 -0.32
C VAL A 36 11.49 2.95 0.16
N ASP A 37 11.57 1.73 0.69
CA ASP A 37 12.83 1.06 0.99
C ASP A 37 13.16 0.05 -0.12
N CYS A 38 14.43 0.02 -0.52
CA CYS A 38 14.97 -0.95 -1.48
C CYS A 38 16.19 -1.69 -0.90
N GLY A 39 16.19 -1.93 0.42
CA GLY A 39 17.29 -2.52 1.18
C GLY A 39 18.39 -1.52 1.57
N GLN A 40 18.11 -0.22 1.54
CA GLN A 40 19.07 0.85 1.86
C GLN A 40 18.45 1.91 2.80
N GLY A 41 17.35 1.56 3.47
CA GLY A 41 16.56 2.47 4.28
C GLY A 41 15.49 3.21 3.50
N LEU A 42 14.49 3.72 4.23
CA LEU A 42 13.39 4.49 3.69
C LEU A 42 13.89 5.77 3.01
N LYS A 43 13.45 5.98 1.77
CA LYS A 43 13.69 7.22 1.04
C LYS A 43 12.38 7.76 0.49
N GLU A 44 12.17 9.05 0.67
CA GLU A 44 10.96 9.72 0.16
C GLU A 44 10.90 9.64 -1.38
N ARG A 45 9.70 9.45 -1.91
CA ARG A 45 9.40 9.35 -3.34
C ARG A 45 8.14 10.15 -3.65
N ALA A 46 8.16 10.80 -4.80
CA ALA A 46 6.96 11.42 -5.36
C ALA A 46 6.18 10.40 -6.19
N THR A 47 4.88 10.30 -5.95
CA THR A 47 3.94 9.58 -6.82
C THR A 47 3.46 10.48 -7.95
N ARG A 48 3.05 9.89 -9.08
CA ARG A 48 2.39 10.65 -10.16
C ARG A 48 1.08 11.30 -9.72
N VAL A 49 0.31 10.59 -8.88
CA VAL A 49 -0.92 11.09 -8.28
C VAL A 49 -0.64 11.40 -6.82
N PRO A 50 -0.72 12.66 -6.37
CA PRO A 50 -0.51 13.02 -4.97
C PRO A 50 -1.53 12.35 -4.06
N LEU A 51 -1.06 11.77 -2.94
CA LEU A 51 -1.90 11.18 -1.89
C LEU A 51 -2.22 12.17 -0.76
N ASN A 52 -2.08 13.47 -1.01
CA ASN A 52 -2.24 14.53 0.00
C ASN A 52 -3.71 14.92 0.29
N ASN A 53 -4.67 14.31 -0.41
CA ASN A 53 -6.09 14.42 -0.09
C ASN A 53 -6.47 13.31 0.91
N PRO A 54 -6.90 13.63 2.14
CA PRO A 54 -7.25 12.63 3.14
C PRO A 54 -8.35 11.66 2.71
N ALA A 55 -9.34 12.11 1.92
CA ALA A 55 -10.41 11.25 1.42
C ALA A 55 -9.86 10.22 0.42
N LEU A 56 -9.02 10.67 -0.52
CA LEU A 56 -8.34 9.78 -1.47
C LEU A 56 -7.42 8.78 -0.76
N LEU A 57 -6.64 9.24 0.22
CA LEU A 57 -5.74 8.37 0.98
C LEU A 57 -6.53 7.30 1.75
N ARG A 58 -7.66 7.71 2.37
CA ARG A 58 -8.58 6.79 3.04
C ARG A 58 -9.16 5.77 2.06
N GLU A 59 -9.73 6.21 0.95
CA GLU A 59 -10.29 5.32 -0.07
C GLU A 59 -9.24 4.33 -0.61
N TYR A 60 -8.01 4.81 -0.83
CA TYR A 60 -6.90 3.98 -1.27
C TYR A 60 -6.53 2.91 -0.23
N ALA A 61 -6.44 3.26 1.05
CA ALA A 61 -6.17 2.30 2.13
C ALA A 61 -7.29 1.26 2.26
N VAL A 62 -8.55 1.69 2.21
CA VAL A 62 -9.73 0.80 2.25
C VAL A 62 -9.71 -0.18 1.08
N TRP A 63 -9.44 0.32 -0.12
CA TRP A 63 -9.37 -0.50 -1.34
C TRP A 63 -8.26 -1.55 -1.26
N LEU A 64 -7.05 -1.17 -0.80
CA LEU A 64 -5.95 -2.11 -0.58
C LEU A 64 -6.32 -3.23 0.40
N CYS A 65 -6.94 -2.90 1.53
CA CYS A 65 -7.37 -3.89 2.51
C CYS A 65 -8.47 -4.81 1.98
N ALA A 66 -9.42 -4.27 1.20
CA ALA A 66 -10.53 -5.01 0.62
C ALA A 66 -10.07 -6.09 -0.36
N GLN A 67 -9.01 -5.84 -1.15
CA GLN A 67 -8.41 -6.85 -2.04
C GLN A 67 -7.93 -8.10 -1.27
N LEU A 68 -7.58 -7.94 0.01
CA LEU A 68 -7.17 -9.02 0.91
C LEU A 68 -8.29 -9.51 1.84
N GLY A 69 -9.54 -9.14 1.56
CA GLY A 69 -10.70 -9.54 2.36
C GLY A 69 -10.71 -8.95 3.77
N LYS A 70 -9.98 -7.86 4.02
CA LYS A 70 -9.99 -7.15 5.30
C LYS A 70 -10.83 -5.89 5.20
N ARG A 71 -11.63 -5.67 6.24
CA ARG A 71 -12.44 -4.47 6.41
C ARG A 71 -11.60 -3.37 7.05
N LEU A 72 -11.70 -2.16 6.52
CA LEU A 72 -11.15 -0.94 7.08
C LEU A 72 -12.22 0.15 6.94
N ASP A 73 -12.74 0.64 8.07
CA ASP A 73 -13.79 1.67 8.13
C ASP A 73 -13.84 2.28 9.54
N ASP A 74 -14.81 3.17 9.82
CA ASP A 74 -14.90 3.83 11.13
C ASP A 74 -15.22 2.85 12.28
N ALA A 75 -15.83 1.70 11.99
CA ALA A 75 -16.10 0.66 12.99
C ALA A 75 -14.91 -0.29 13.16
N CYS A 76 -14.01 -0.37 12.18
CA CYS A 76 -12.78 -1.16 12.16
C CYS A 76 -11.62 -0.31 11.61
N PRO A 77 -11.10 0.66 12.39
CA PRO A 77 -10.17 1.67 11.89
C PRO A 77 -8.73 1.15 11.73
N ILE A 78 -8.48 -0.13 12.02
CA ILE A 78 -7.18 -0.78 11.90
C ILE A 78 -7.36 -2.07 11.10
N ALA A 79 -6.50 -2.29 10.10
CA ALA A 79 -6.44 -3.52 9.34
C ALA A 79 -5.00 -4.03 9.23
N ASP A 80 -4.83 -5.35 9.42
CA ASP A 80 -3.61 -6.09 9.09
C ASP A 80 -4.02 -7.25 8.17
N ALA A 81 -3.37 -7.30 7.01
CA ALA A 81 -3.71 -8.21 5.92
C ALA A 81 -2.45 -8.81 5.31
N SER A 82 -2.54 -10.04 4.85
CA SER A 82 -1.43 -10.72 4.16
C SER A 82 -1.95 -11.51 2.96
N SER A 83 -1.22 -11.45 1.86
CA SER A 83 -1.48 -12.26 0.65
C SER A 83 -0.73 -13.59 0.69
N THR A 84 -1.16 -14.54 -0.15
CA THR A 84 -0.45 -15.79 -0.41
C THR A 84 0.94 -15.60 -1.01
N SER A 85 1.16 -14.48 -1.69
CA SER A 85 2.45 -14.07 -2.24
C SER A 85 3.37 -13.39 -1.21
N GLY A 86 2.96 -13.29 0.06
CA GLY A 86 3.78 -12.79 1.16
C GLY A 86 3.76 -11.27 1.34
N ILE A 87 3.00 -10.53 0.52
CA ILE A 87 2.76 -9.09 0.72
C ILE A 87 1.94 -8.89 2.00
N ARG A 88 2.32 -7.91 2.81
CA ARG A 88 1.60 -7.48 4.02
C ARG A 88 1.14 -6.03 3.90
N ILE A 89 -0.08 -5.76 4.37
CA ILE A 89 -0.65 -4.41 4.42
C ILE A 89 -1.10 -4.13 5.84
N HIS A 90 -0.59 -3.04 6.41
CA HIS A 90 -1.02 -2.50 7.68
C HIS A 90 -1.55 -1.08 7.45
N ALA A 91 -2.79 -0.83 7.84
CA ALA A 91 -3.47 0.45 7.62
C ALA A 91 -4.22 0.89 8.87
N VAL A 92 -4.18 2.20 9.12
CA VAL A 92 -4.87 2.85 10.23
C VAL A 92 -5.59 4.08 9.70
N LEU A 93 -6.88 4.22 10.03
CA LEU A 93 -7.65 5.42 9.76
C LEU A 93 -7.61 6.35 10.97
N ALA A 94 -7.54 7.66 10.71
CA ALA A 94 -7.71 8.65 11.75
C ALA A 94 -9.13 8.56 12.36
N PRO A 95 -9.30 8.85 13.67
CA PRO A 95 -10.61 8.86 14.34
C PRO A 95 -11.58 9.91 13.76
#